data_AF-C0Z8P8-F1
#
_entry.id   AF-C0Z8P8-F1
#
_cell.length_a   1.000
_cell.length_b   1.000
_cell.length_c   1.000
_cell.angle_alpha   90.00
_cell.angle_beta   90.00
_cell.angle_gamma   90.00
#
_symmetry.space_group_name_H-M   'P 1'
#
loop_
_entity.id
_entity.type
_entity.pdbx_description
1 polymer ?
#
loop_
_entity_poly.entity_id
_entity_poly.type
_entity_poly.pdbx_seq_one_letter_code
_entity_poly.pdbx_strand_id
1 'polypeptide(L)' 'MALQLVAWELGEDMSKGVQLILEYDPQPLFDSGSPKKAPALLVEQIRGMLQEFAKREPRL' A
#
# COMPACT_ATOMS: atom_id res chain seq x y z
N MET A 1 8.64 -1.99 -3.72
CA MET A 1 8.26 -0.57 -3.96
C MET A 1 9.30 0.06 -4.89
N ALA A 2 8.94 1.07 -5.69
CA ALA A 2 9.85 1.66 -6.69
C ALA A 2 11.19 2.16 -6.11
N LEU A 3 11.18 2.79 -4.92
CA LEU A 3 12.41 3.22 -4.23
C LEU A 3 13.38 2.06 -3.96
N GLN A 4 12.88 0.84 -3.70
CA GLN A 4 13.72 -0.34 -3.52
C GLN A 4 14.45 -0.72 -4.81
N LEU A 5 13.76 -0.60 -5.95
CA LEU A 5 14.37 -0.87 -7.25
C LEU A 5 15.46 0.17 -7.56
N VAL A 6 15.20 1.45 -7.28
CA VAL A 6 16.22 2.51 -7.41
C VAL A 6 17.46 2.19 -6.56
N ALA A 7 17.27 1.71 -5.32
CA ALA A 7 18.38 1.34 -4.46
C ALA A 7 19.21 0.18 -5.01
N TRP A 8 18.57 -0.82 -5.64
CA TRP A 8 19.25 -1.96 -6.25
C TRP A 8 20.02 -1.59 -7.52
N GLU A 9 19.46 -0.72 -8.35
CA GLU A 9 20.05 -0.37 -9.65
C GLU A 9 21.08 0.77 -9.54
N LEU A 10 20.84 1.74 -8.66
CA LEU A 10 21.59 3.02 -8.60
C LEU A 10 22.18 3.33 -7.22
N GLY A 11 22.01 2.43 -6.25
CA GLY A 11 22.54 2.58 -4.89
C GLY A 11 21.60 3.30 -3.92
N GLU A 12 21.86 3.10 -2.63
CA GLU A 12 21.01 3.57 -1.53
C GLU A 12 20.89 5.09 -1.46
N ASP A 13 21.99 5.81 -1.63
CA ASP A 13 22.00 7.28 -1.60
C ASP A 13 21.15 7.88 -2.70
N MET A 14 21.12 7.24 -3.88
CA MET A 14 20.28 7.72 -4.96
C MET A 14 18.80 7.48 -4.66
N SER A 15 18.46 6.34 -4.07
CA SER A 15 17.10 6.08 -3.60
C SER A 15 16.65 7.09 -2.54
N LYS A 16 17.51 7.42 -1.56
CA LYS A 16 17.26 8.46 -0.55
C LYS A 16 17.04 9.83 -1.19
N GLY A 17 17.83 10.20 -2.20
CA GLY A 17 17.65 11.44 -2.93
C GLY A 17 16.30 11.51 -3.66
N VAL A 18 15.87 10.42 -4.30
CA VAL A 18 14.54 10.34 -4.92
C VAL A 18 13.44 10.46 -3.87
N GLN A 19 13.58 9.79 -2.72
CA GLN A 19 12.62 9.89 -1.62
C GLN A 19 12.47 11.34 -1.15
N LEU A 20 13.59 12.07 -1.02
CA LEU A 20 13.60 13.47 -0.61
C LEU A 20 12.97 14.40 -1.67
N ILE A 21 13.31 14.24 -2.96
CA ILE A 21 12.76 15.06 -4.05
C ILE A 21 11.23 14.94 -4.13
N LEU A 22 10.70 13.74 -3.87
CA LEU A 22 9.26 13.49 -3.89
C LEU A 22 8.57 13.83 -2.57
N GLU A 23 9.33 14.24 -1.54
CA GLU A 23 8.85 14.41 -0.16
C GLU A 23 8.06 13.19 0.31
N TYR A 24 8.55 11.99 -0.02
CA TYR A 24 7.89 10.74 0.33
C TYR A 24 8.13 10.40 1.81
N ASP A 25 7.41 11.11 2.68
CA ASP A 25 7.30 10.90 4.13
C ASP A 25 5.83 10.61 4.52
N PRO A 26 5.32 9.40 4.24
CA PRO A 26 3.92 9.09 4.53
C PRO A 26 3.66 9.07 6.05
N GLN A 27 2.77 9.95 6.51
CA GLN A 27 2.25 9.99 7.88
C GLN A 27 0.74 9.64 7.90
N PRO A 28 0.37 8.35 7.88
CA PRO A 28 -1.03 7.95 7.84
C PRO A 28 -1.73 8.31 9.17
N LEU A 29 -2.95 8.85 9.08
CA LEU A 29 -3.77 9.21 10.25
C LEU A 29 -4.29 7.99 11.03
N PHE A 30 -4.38 6.83 10.37
CA PHE A 30 -4.92 5.60 10.94
C PHE A 30 -3.94 4.44 10.77
N ASP A 31 -3.80 3.58 11.78
CA ASP A 31 -2.97 2.36 11.72
C ASP A 31 -3.71 1.16 11.09
N SER A 32 -4.54 1.41 10.09
CA SER A 32 -5.31 0.37 9.38
C SER A 32 -4.68 -0.07 8.07
N GLY A 33 -3.42 0.32 7.80
CA GLY A 33 -2.68 0.02 6.57
C GLY A 33 -2.30 -1.45 6.34
N SER A 34 -2.65 -2.35 7.26
CA SER A 34 -2.51 -3.80 7.05
C SER A 34 -3.56 -4.58 7.84
N PRO A 35 -3.97 -5.79 7.40
CA PRO A 35 -4.95 -6.61 8.13
C PRO A 35 -4.53 -6.98 9.55
N LYS A 36 -3.21 -7.07 9.81
CA LYS A 36 -2.67 -7.39 11.14
C LYS A 36 -2.84 -6.24 12.15
N LYS A 37 -2.94 -5.00 11.67
CA LYS A 37 -3.04 -3.79 12.50
C LYS A 37 -4.46 -3.24 12.57
N ALA A 38 -5.26 -3.49 11.53
CA ALA A 38 -6.64 -3.04 11.47
C ALA A 38 -7.54 -3.82 12.45
N PRO A 39 -8.64 -3.20 12.96
CA PRO A 39 -9.64 -3.90 13.74
C PRO A 39 -10.24 -5.09 12.99
N ALA A 40 -10.38 -6.25 13.64
CA ALA A 40 -10.86 -7.48 13.01
C ALA A 40 -12.22 -7.28 12.32
N LEU A 41 -13.15 -6.54 12.95
CA LEU A 41 -14.46 -6.25 12.35
C LEU A 41 -14.33 -5.48 11.02
N LEU A 42 -13.44 -4.49 10.95
CA LEU A 42 -13.19 -3.72 9.73
C LEU A 42 -12.60 -4.63 8.64
N VAL A 43 -11.67 -5.52 9.00
CA VAL A 43 -11.07 -6.48 8.06
C VAL A 43 -12.14 -7.41 7.48
N GLU A 44 -13.03 -7.96 8.31
CA GLU A 44 -14.10 -8.86 7.85
C GLU A 44 -15.13 -8.14 6.97
N GLN A 45 -15.50 -6.90 7.32
CA GLN A 45 -16.39 -6.08 6.50
C GLN A 45 -15.82 -5.84 5.10
N ILE A 46 -14.56 -5.40 5.01
CA ILE A 46 -13.90 -5.15 3.72
C ILE A 46 -13.71 -6.45 2.93
N ARG A 47 -13.40 -7.57 3.60
CA ARG A 47 -13.29 -8.89 2.96
C ARG A 47 -14.62 -9.31 2.31
N GLY A 48 -15.74 -9.18 3.03
CA GLY A 48 -17.07 -9.48 2.49
C GLY A 48 -17.42 -8.58 1.31
N MET A 49 -17.13 -7.29 1.42
CA MET A 49 -17.34 -6.32 0.32
C MET A 49 -16.58 -6.74 -0.94
N LEU A 50 -15.29 -7.10 -0.82
CA LEU A 50 -14.46 -7.54 -1.96
C LEU A 50 -14.96 -8.85 -2.58
N GLN A 51 -15.47 -9.79 -1.78
CA GLN A 51 -16.07 -11.02 -2.30
C GLN A 51 -17.32 -10.76 -3.14
N GLU A 52 -18.19 -9.84 -2.70
CA GLU A 52 -19.36 -9.43 -3.50
C GLU A 52 -18.96 -8.71 -4.79
N PHE A 53 -17.90 -7.89 -4.76
CA PHE A 53 -17.35 -7.29 -5.97
C PHE A 53 -16.82 -8.35 -6.95
N ALA A 54 -16.10 -9.36 -6.47
CA ALA A 54 -15.54 -10.41 -7.32
C ALA A 54 -16.61 -11.30 -7.98
N LYS A 55 -17.77 -11.48 -7.33
CA LYS A 55 -18.92 -12.23 -7.88
C LYS A 55 -19.64 -11.48 -9.00
N ARG A 56 -19.53 -10.15 -9.04
CA ARG A 56 -20.06 -9.34 -10.14
C ARG A 56 -19.07 -9.47 -11.29
N GLU A 57 -19.31 -10.43 -12.18
CA GLU A 57 -18.49 -10.60 -13.39
C GLU A 57 -18.31 -9.25 -14.09
N PRO A 58 -17.09 -8.92 -14.56
CA PRO A 58 -16.93 -7.79 -15.45
C PRO A 58 -17.72 -8.12 -16.72
N ARG A 59 -18.75 -7.32 -17.01
CA ARG A 59 -19.34 -7.26 -18.36
C ARG A 59 -18.22 -6.78 -19.28
N LEU A 60 -17.48 -7.71 -19.86
CA LEU A 60 -16.60 -7.50 -21.01
C LEU A 60 -17.32 -8.05 -22.24
#